data_AF-A0A927GGR6-F1
#
_entry.id   AF-A0A927GGR6-F1
#
_cell.length_a   1.000
_cell.length_b   1.000
_cell.length_c   1.000
_cell.angle_alpha   90.00
_cell.angle_beta   90.00
_cell.angle_gamma   90.00
#
_symmetry.space_group_name_H-M   'P 1'
#
loop_
_entity.id
_entity.type
_entity.pdbx_description
1 polymer ?
#
loop_
_entity_poly.entity_id
_entity_poly.type
_entity_poly.pdbx_seq_one_letter_code
_entity_poly.pdbx_strand_id
1 'polypeptide(L)'
;MRNKLLLLFYLVLKFTFSYAQVGIGTTTPKAYFNVIRGRTVLFGEDTNQVGSQNKLIWYASQGAFRVGGAVSSYWSRSSANDNTNVGAYSFASGYNVKASGYLSTAMGNGNIAGGVASTALGNGNKATGDYSTALGTFVSTNDQNGSFIIGDATIWSTLGNDASNQMMMRFQGGYKLFTNSNATIGVSLSSGGNAWQTLSDSTRKENFLAADGSSFLQKIARMRLGSWNYKGQDAKQYRHYGPMAQEFFAAFGHDELGVIGEDKSINQADFDGVNLIAIQALIKKVEKLEADNEQLRAELKTSRQDQPSTQELAKKVARLEALLSTQANIASTSLKP
;
A
#
# COMPACT_ATOMS: atom_id res chain seq x y z
N MET A 1 -52.81 -56.48 -71.59
CA MET A 1 -53.27 -57.50 -70.62
C MET A 1 -52.07 -58.27 -70.07
N ARG A 2 -52.02 -58.42 -68.75
CA ARG A 2 -51.13 -59.24 -67.88
C ARG A 2 -49.65 -58.80 -67.80
N ASN A 3 -49.22 -58.21 -66.67
CA ASN A 3 -48.91 -58.85 -65.36
C ASN A 3 -47.75 -59.85 -65.50
N LYS A 4 -46.62 -59.78 -64.79
CA LYS A 4 -46.38 -59.28 -63.43
C LYS A 4 -44.86 -59.35 -63.13
N LEU A 5 -44.35 -58.32 -62.44
CA LEU A 5 -43.50 -58.42 -61.25
C LEU A 5 -42.04 -58.95 -61.38
N LEU A 6 -41.04 -58.11 -61.04
CA LEU A 6 -40.10 -58.29 -59.91
C LEU A 6 -38.77 -57.52 -60.10
N LEU A 7 -38.48 -56.70 -59.08
CA LEU A 7 -37.20 -56.13 -58.66
C LEU A 7 -36.57 -54.98 -59.47
N LEU A 8 -37.14 -53.79 -59.26
CA LEU A 8 -36.37 -52.54 -59.27
C LEU A 8 -35.48 -52.53 -57.99
N PHE A 9 -34.20 -52.85 -58.13
CA PHE A 9 -33.22 -52.76 -57.03
C PHE A 9 -33.03 -51.27 -56.68
N TYR A 10 -33.72 -50.78 -55.65
CA TYR A 10 -33.45 -49.49 -55.02
C TYR A 10 -32.11 -49.58 -54.29
N LEU A 11 -31.01 -49.34 -55.02
CA LEU A 11 -29.70 -49.14 -54.39
C LEU A 11 -29.69 -47.75 -53.77
N VAL A 12 -30.19 -47.63 -52.53
CA VAL A 12 -29.97 -46.45 -51.71
C VAL A 12 -28.49 -46.41 -51.37
N LEU A 13 -27.73 -45.63 -52.14
CA LEU A 13 -26.32 -45.34 -51.86
C LEU A 13 -26.27 -44.55 -50.55
N LYS A 14 -26.16 -45.25 -49.42
CA LYS A 14 -25.85 -44.61 -48.14
C LYS A 14 -24.42 -44.11 -48.22
N PHE A 15 -24.24 -42.84 -48.56
CA PHE A 15 -22.99 -42.12 -48.28
C PHE A 15 -22.85 -42.00 -46.77
N THR A 16 -22.26 -43.01 -46.13
CA THR A 16 -21.68 -42.85 -44.81
C THR A 16 -20.41 -42.04 -44.96
N PHE A 17 -20.45 -40.76 -44.63
CA PHE A 17 -19.25 -39.98 -44.39
C PHE A 17 -18.54 -40.59 -43.17
N SER A 18 -17.45 -41.32 -43.40
CA SER A 18 -16.54 -41.71 -42.34
C SER A 18 -15.67 -40.48 -42.03
N TYR A 19 -15.88 -39.84 -40.88
CA TYR A 19 -14.93 -38.87 -40.37
C TYR A 19 -13.65 -39.62 -40.00
N ALA A 20 -12.52 -39.27 -40.61
CA ALA A 20 -11.24 -39.85 -40.24
C ALA A 20 -10.90 -39.45 -38.80
N GLN A 21 -11.07 -40.37 -37.86
CA GLN A 21 -10.60 -40.22 -36.49
C GLN A 21 -9.19 -40.81 -36.40
N VAL A 22 -8.23 -40.04 -35.92
CA VAL A 22 -6.86 -40.52 -35.72
C VAL A 22 -6.74 -41.05 -34.29
N GLY A 23 -6.58 -42.37 -34.15
CA GLY A 23 -6.24 -43.02 -32.89
C GLY A 23 -4.86 -43.67 -32.99
N ILE A 24 -3.92 -43.30 -32.12
CA ILE A 24 -2.67 -44.04 -31.94
C ILE A 24 -2.87 -44.99 -30.76
N GLY A 25 -2.77 -46.30 -30.99
CA GLY A 25 -2.92 -47.32 -29.93
C GLY A 25 -4.37 -47.64 -29.53
N THR A 26 -5.39 -47.22 -30.29
CA THR A 26 -6.80 -47.57 -30.04
C THR A 26 -7.53 -47.85 -31.35
N THR A 27 -8.42 -48.85 -31.33
CA THR A 27 -9.34 -49.17 -32.43
C THR A 27 -10.66 -48.40 -32.35
N THR A 28 -10.88 -47.66 -31.26
CA THR A 28 -12.08 -46.83 -31.01
C THR A 28 -11.68 -45.41 -30.58
N PRO A 29 -11.09 -44.61 -31.50
CA PRO A 29 -10.70 -43.23 -31.18
C PRO A 29 -11.92 -42.39 -30.78
N LYS A 30 -11.88 -41.84 -29.56
CA LYS A 30 -12.95 -40.98 -29.01
C LYS A 30 -12.68 -39.47 -29.17
N ALA A 31 -11.43 -39.10 -29.47
CA ALA A 31 -11.03 -37.71 -29.67
C ALA A 31 -10.93 -37.39 -31.16
N TYR A 32 -11.49 -36.27 -31.58
CA TYR A 32 -11.36 -35.79 -32.95
C TYR A 32 -10.10 -34.93 -33.05
N PHE A 33 -9.22 -35.25 -33.99
CA PHE A 33 -8.13 -34.37 -34.41
C PHE A 33 -8.64 -33.57 -35.61
N ASN A 34 -9.15 -32.37 -35.35
CA ASN A 34 -9.69 -31.52 -36.40
C ASN A 34 -8.62 -30.48 -36.80
N VAL A 35 -8.14 -30.58 -38.05
CA VAL A 35 -7.28 -29.58 -38.69
C VAL A 35 -7.99 -29.08 -39.94
N ILE A 36 -8.81 -28.05 -39.78
CA ILE A 36 -9.33 -27.31 -40.94
C ILE A 36 -8.14 -26.60 -41.58
N ARG A 37 -7.87 -26.87 -42.86
CA ARG A 37 -6.79 -26.27 -43.70
C ARG A 37 -6.23 -24.96 -43.12
N GLY A 38 -5.18 -25.08 -42.31
CA GLY A 38 -4.35 -23.98 -41.83
C GLY A 38 -4.94 -23.02 -40.78
N ARG A 39 -6.00 -23.37 -40.03
CA ARG A 39 -6.68 -22.37 -39.16
C ARG A 39 -6.82 -22.74 -37.69
N THR A 40 -7.24 -23.95 -37.35
CA THR A 40 -7.51 -24.32 -35.95
C THR A 40 -7.16 -25.78 -35.71
N VAL A 41 -6.48 -26.06 -34.59
CA VAL A 41 -6.28 -27.43 -34.10
C VAL A 41 -7.13 -27.61 -32.86
N LEU A 42 -8.03 -28.59 -32.89
CA LEU A 42 -8.92 -28.95 -31.78
C LEU A 42 -8.58 -30.34 -31.27
N PHE A 43 -8.48 -30.49 -29.95
CA PHE A 43 -8.54 -31.78 -29.26
C PHE A 43 -9.71 -31.75 -28.26
N GLY A 44 -10.67 -32.65 -28.43
CA GLY A 44 -11.89 -32.77 -27.61
C GLY A 44 -13.07 -33.35 -28.39
N GLU A 45 -14.26 -33.43 -27.77
CA GLU A 45 -15.49 -33.80 -28.48
C GLU A 45 -15.79 -32.73 -29.55
N ASP A 46 -15.83 -33.14 -30.82
CA ASP A 46 -16.20 -32.27 -31.95
C ASP A 46 -17.71 -32.07 -31.94
N THR A 47 -18.15 -31.19 -31.05
CA THR A 47 -19.52 -30.74 -31.04
C THR A 47 -19.56 -29.32 -31.58
N ASN A 48 -20.10 -29.19 -32.80
CA ASN A 48 -20.88 -28.01 -33.20
C ASN A 48 -22.09 -27.74 -32.27
N GLN A 49 -22.20 -28.45 -31.14
CA GLN A 49 -23.18 -28.29 -30.06
C GLN A 49 -22.48 -27.68 -28.83
N VAL A 50 -22.74 -26.39 -28.66
CA VAL A 50 -23.02 -25.64 -27.42
C VAL A 50 -23.30 -26.57 -26.21
N GLY A 51 -22.25 -27.11 -25.58
CA GLY A 51 -22.40 -28.02 -24.44
C GLY A 51 -21.07 -28.24 -23.73
N SER A 52 -21.08 -28.03 -22.41
CA SER A 52 -19.96 -28.04 -21.46
C SER A 52 -18.99 -29.21 -21.64
N GLN A 53 -17.88 -29.02 -22.37
CA GLN A 53 -16.77 -29.99 -22.39
C GLN A 53 -15.40 -29.31 -22.45
N ASN A 54 -14.43 -29.96 -21.81
CA ASN A 54 -13.03 -29.58 -21.83
C ASN A 54 -12.47 -29.70 -23.25
N LYS A 55 -11.80 -28.66 -23.74
CA LYS A 55 -11.24 -28.59 -25.09
C LYS A 55 -9.84 -27.99 -25.02
N LEU A 56 -8.96 -28.43 -25.92
CA LEU A 56 -7.73 -27.71 -26.27
C LEU A 56 -7.91 -27.14 -27.67
N ILE A 57 -7.67 -25.84 -27.82
CA ILE A 57 -7.84 -25.12 -29.09
C ILE A 57 -6.62 -24.26 -29.37
N TRP A 58 -5.99 -24.47 -30.52
CA TRP A 58 -4.99 -23.57 -31.09
C TRP A 58 -5.57 -22.83 -32.28
N TYR A 59 -5.65 -21.49 -32.22
CA TYR A 59 -6.08 -20.62 -33.30
C TYR A 59 -4.86 -20.10 -34.06
N ALA A 60 -4.44 -20.82 -35.12
CA ALA A 60 -3.20 -20.52 -35.84
C ALA A 60 -3.19 -19.12 -36.47
N SER A 61 -4.32 -18.65 -37.01
CA SER A 61 -4.42 -17.30 -37.60
C SER A 61 -4.30 -16.16 -36.59
N GLN A 62 -4.56 -16.44 -35.31
CA GLN A 62 -4.48 -15.47 -34.23
C GLN A 62 -3.26 -15.73 -33.33
N GLY A 63 -2.54 -16.84 -33.47
CA GLY A 63 -1.51 -17.24 -32.52
C GLY A 63 -2.04 -17.47 -31.09
N ALA A 64 -3.32 -17.81 -30.93
CA ALA A 64 -3.98 -17.87 -29.63
C ALA A 64 -4.20 -19.31 -29.16
N PHE A 65 -3.98 -19.55 -27.86
CA PHE A 65 -4.09 -20.88 -27.26
C PHE A 65 -5.16 -20.91 -26.17
N ARG A 66 -5.99 -21.96 -26.18
CA ARG A 66 -7.04 -22.18 -25.18
C ARG A 66 -7.05 -23.60 -24.65
N VAL A 67 -7.27 -23.76 -23.36
CA VAL A 67 -7.42 -25.08 -22.73
C VAL A 67 -8.40 -25.04 -21.55
N GLY A 68 -9.38 -25.94 -21.50
CA GLY A 68 -10.40 -25.97 -20.44
C GLY A 68 -11.84 -25.97 -20.96
N GLY A 69 -12.80 -25.54 -20.14
CA GLY A 69 -14.23 -25.69 -20.39
C GLY A 69 -15.00 -24.37 -20.47
N ALA A 70 -16.12 -24.34 -21.19
CA ALA A 70 -17.00 -23.19 -21.22
C ALA A 70 -18.47 -23.60 -21.39
N VAL A 71 -19.38 -22.90 -20.69
CA VAL A 71 -20.82 -22.92 -20.99
C VAL A 71 -21.09 -21.93 -22.12
N SER A 72 -20.80 -22.39 -23.32
CA SER A 72 -21.33 -21.94 -24.60
C SER A 72 -21.61 -20.43 -24.81
N SER A 73 -20.56 -19.70 -25.18
CA SER A 73 -20.53 -18.56 -26.13
C SER A 73 -19.16 -17.87 -26.07
N TYR A 74 -18.49 -17.94 -24.92
CA TYR A 74 -17.15 -17.40 -24.71
C TYR A 74 -16.09 -18.01 -25.64
N TRP A 75 -16.29 -19.28 -26.02
CA TRP A 75 -15.36 -20.05 -26.87
C TRP A 75 -16.03 -20.51 -28.17
N SER A 76 -17.27 -20.09 -28.44
CA SER A 76 -17.97 -20.46 -29.68
C SER A 76 -17.46 -19.62 -30.83
N ARG A 77 -17.09 -20.30 -31.92
CA ARG A 77 -16.75 -19.67 -33.20
C ARG A 77 -18.04 -19.45 -34.00
N SER A 78 -18.40 -18.21 -34.32
CA SER A 78 -19.51 -17.91 -35.25
C SER A 78 -19.09 -18.11 -36.71
N SER A 79 -17.83 -17.82 -37.04
CA SER A 79 -17.24 -18.04 -38.37
C SER A 79 -15.71 -18.19 -38.31
N ALA A 80 -15.09 -18.63 -39.41
CA ALA A 80 -13.63 -18.84 -39.47
C ALA A 80 -12.78 -17.58 -39.21
N ASN A 81 -13.39 -16.39 -39.20
CA ASN A 81 -12.71 -15.10 -39.09
C ASN A 81 -13.32 -14.19 -38.00
N ASP A 82 -14.39 -14.62 -37.32
CA ASP A 82 -15.10 -13.81 -36.32
C ASP A 82 -15.01 -14.50 -34.96
N ASN A 83 -14.06 -14.02 -34.16
CA ASN A 83 -13.93 -14.43 -32.78
C ASN A 83 -13.58 -13.21 -31.92
N THR A 84 -14.54 -12.29 -31.79
CA THR A 84 -14.46 -11.14 -30.86
C THR A 84 -14.14 -11.53 -29.42
N ASN A 85 -14.24 -12.82 -29.08
CA ASN A 85 -13.88 -13.36 -27.78
C ASN A 85 -12.44 -13.91 -27.69
N VAL A 86 -11.66 -13.94 -28.79
CA VAL A 86 -10.26 -14.36 -28.86
C VAL A 86 -9.39 -13.21 -29.36
N GLY A 87 -8.52 -12.70 -28.50
CA GLY A 87 -7.50 -11.75 -28.91
C GLY A 87 -6.36 -12.42 -29.67
N ALA A 88 -5.71 -11.71 -30.59
CA ALA A 88 -4.49 -12.21 -31.21
C ALA A 88 -3.37 -12.33 -30.16
N TYR A 89 -2.59 -13.41 -30.26
CA TYR A 89 -1.53 -13.82 -29.35
C TYR A 89 -1.99 -14.01 -27.89
N SER A 90 -3.28 -14.35 -27.70
CA SER A 90 -3.85 -14.53 -26.36
C SER A 90 -3.68 -15.93 -25.79
N PHE A 91 -3.71 -16.03 -24.46
CA PHE A 91 -3.71 -17.30 -23.73
C PHE A 91 -4.92 -17.39 -22.80
N ALA A 92 -5.72 -18.45 -22.92
CA ALA A 92 -6.86 -18.70 -22.03
C ALA A 92 -6.83 -20.10 -21.43
N SER A 93 -6.92 -20.23 -20.11
CA SER A 93 -6.97 -21.54 -19.44
C SER A 93 -8.01 -21.61 -18.31
N GLY A 94 -8.73 -22.72 -18.21
CA GLY A 94 -9.70 -22.97 -17.12
C GLY A 94 -11.17 -22.93 -17.57
N TYR A 95 -12.07 -22.52 -16.67
CA TYR A 95 -13.52 -22.58 -16.88
C TYR A 95 -14.10 -21.18 -17.14
N ASN A 96 -14.85 -21.00 -18.25
CA ASN A 96 -15.52 -19.74 -18.59
C ASN A 96 -14.60 -18.50 -18.65
N VAL A 97 -13.33 -18.67 -19.01
CA VAL A 97 -12.40 -17.56 -19.18
C VAL A 97 -12.50 -16.94 -20.58
N LYS A 98 -12.30 -15.63 -20.69
CA LYS A 98 -12.28 -14.86 -21.94
C LYS A 98 -11.01 -14.01 -22.01
N ALA A 99 -10.05 -14.41 -22.84
CA ALA A 99 -8.91 -13.59 -23.24
C ALA A 99 -9.18 -12.97 -24.62
N SER A 100 -9.85 -11.82 -24.64
CA SER A 100 -10.31 -11.15 -25.86
C SER A 100 -9.42 -9.99 -26.31
N GLY A 101 -8.59 -9.44 -25.42
CA GLY A 101 -7.65 -8.38 -25.78
C GLY A 101 -6.43 -8.90 -26.56
N TYR A 102 -5.85 -8.05 -27.41
CA TYR A 102 -4.56 -8.33 -28.07
C TYR A 102 -3.49 -8.64 -27.00
N LEU A 103 -2.70 -9.71 -27.15
CA LEU A 103 -1.68 -10.15 -26.16
C LEU A 103 -2.23 -10.46 -24.75
N SER A 104 -3.53 -10.70 -24.59
CA SER A 104 -4.15 -10.90 -23.27
C SER A 104 -3.97 -12.32 -22.71
N THR A 105 -3.99 -12.43 -21.37
CA THR A 105 -3.90 -13.70 -20.65
C THR A 105 -5.05 -13.82 -19.65
N ALA A 106 -5.86 -14.89 -19.72
CA ALA A 106 -6.92 -15.18 -18.75
C ALA A 106 -6.82 -16.61 -18.22
N MET A 107 -6.69 -16.80 -16.90
CA MET A 107 -6.58 -18.14 -16.30
C MET A 107 -7.42 -18.33 -15.04
N GLY A 108 -8.16 -19.43 -14.92
CA GLY A 108 -8.96 -19.77 -13.73
C GLY A 108 -10.44 -19.92 -14.05
N ASN A 109 -11.31 -19.26 -13.28
CA ASN A 109 -12.77 -19.36 -13.42
C ASN A 109 -13.40 -18.00 -13.72
N GLY A 110 -14.13 -17.87 -14.84
CA GLY A 110 -14.96 -16.70 -15.12
C GLY A 110 -14.20 -15.38 -15.32
N ASN A 111 -12.90 -15.43 -15.65
CA ASN A 111 -12.08 -14.23 -15.81
C ASN A 111 -12.20 -13.63 -17.21
N ILE A 112 -12.14 -12.30 -17.30
CA ILE A 112 -12.13 -11.55 -18.56
C ILE A 112 -10.85 -10.73 -18.64
N ALA A 113 -9.95 -11.07 -19.56
CA ALA A 113 -8.83 -10.23 -19.98
C ALA A 113 -9.21 -9.55 -21.30
N GLY A 114 -9.77 -8.35 -21.17
CA GLY A 114 -10.44 -7.60 -22.24
C GLY A 114 -9.55 -6.55 -22.91
N GLY A 115 -8.65 -5.91 -22.16
CA GLY A 115 -7.77 -4.86 -22.67
C GLY A 115 -6.53 -5.40 -23.40
N VAL A 116 -5.86 -4.53 -24.15
CA VAL A 116 -4.57 -4.84 -24.80
C VAL A 116 -3.53 -5.19 -23.73
N ALA A 117 -2.78 -6.28 -23.94
CA ALA A 117 -1.77 -6.80 -23.00
C ALA A 117 -2.27 -6.98 -21.55
N SER A 118 -3.58 -7.27 -21.39
CA SER A 118 -4.19 -7.43 -20.06
C SER A 118 -4.01 -8.84 -19.50
N THR A 119 -3.96 -8.96 -18.18
CA THR A 119 -3.82 -10.25 -17.47
C THR A 119 -4.90 -10.40 -16.40
N ALA A 120 -5.69 -11.48 -16.44
CA ALA A 120 -6.72 -11.78 -15.45
C ALA A 120 -6.58 -13.22 -14.91
N LEU A 121 -6.14 -13.40 -13.66
CA LEU A 121 -5.90 -14.71 -13.05
C LEU A 121 -6.71 -14.89 -11.75
N GLY A 122 -7.37 -16.03 -11.57
CA GLY A 122 -8.14 -16.36 -10.36
C GLY A 122 -9.63 -16.63 -10.62
N ASN A 123 -10.53 -15.96 -9.90
CA ASN A 123 -11.98 -16.22 -9.97
C ASN A 123 -12.81 -14.94 -10.15
N GLY A 124 -13.49 -14.81 -11.28
CA GLY A 124 -14.44 -13.72 -11.56
C GLY A 124 -13.80 -12.34 -11.79
N ASN A 125 -12.53 -12.29 -12.21
CA ASN A 125 -11.78 -11.05 -12.39
C ASN A 125 -12.00 -10.42 -13.77
N LYS A 126 -11.84 -9.09 -13.86
CA LYS A 126 -11.97 -8.31 -15.11
C LYS A 126 -10.76 -7.38 -15.29
N ALA A 127 -9.81 -7.76 -16.15
CA ALA A 127 -8.73 -6.90 -16.60
C ALA A 127 -9.13 -6.28 -17.95
N THR A 128 -9.93 -5.21 -17.93
CA THR A 128 -10.53 -4.62 -19.14
C THR A 128 -9.85 -3.36 -19.65
N GLY A 129 -9.00 -2.73 -18.84
CA GLY A 129 -8.15 -1.63 -19.29
C GLY A 129 -6.91 -2.13 -20.04
N ASP A 130 -6.32 -1.29 -20.88
CA ASP A 130 -5.08 -1.63 -21.57
C ASP A 130 -3.90 -1.69 -20.60
N TYR A 131 -2.98 -2.61 -20.80
CA TYR A 131 -1.80 -2.87 -19.95
C TYR A 131 -2.15 -3.17 -18.48
N SER A 132 -3.34 -3.74 -18.23
CA SER A 132 -3.88 -3.92 -16.89
C SER A 132 -3.73 -5.35 -16.35
N THR A 133 -3.68 -5.50 -15.03
CA THR A 133 -3.54 -6.79 -14.36
C THR A 133 -4.55 -6.94 -13.22
N ALA A 134 -5.32 -8.03 -13.21
CA ALA A 134 -6.32 -8.36 -12.20
C ALA A 134 -6.10 -9.77 -11.62
N LEU A 135 -5.80 -9.87 -10.34
CA LEU A 135 -5.45 -11.12 -9.66
C LEU A 135 -6.32 -11.37 -8.42
N GLY A 136 -6.65 -12.64 -8.14
CA GLY A 136 -7.39 -13.01 -6.93
C GLY A 136 -8.85 -13.33 -7.20
N THR A 137 -9.78 -12.77 -6.41
CA THR A 137 -11.21 -13.08 -6.51
C THR A 137 -12.07 -11.81 -6.56
N PHE A 138 -12.93 -11.71 -7.58
CA PHE A 138 -13.83 -10.58 -7.85
C PHE A 138 -13.13 -9.22 -7.78
N VAL A 139 -12.13 -9.01 -8.63
CA VAL A 139 -11.50 -7.70 -8.84
C VAL A 139 -11.62 -7.24 -10.29
N SER A 140 -11.66 -5.92 -10.50
CA SER A 140 -11.83 -5.29 -11.80
C SER A 140 -10.86 -4.11 -11.98
N THR A 141 -10.18 -4.04 -13.12
CA THR A 141 -9.41 -2.85 -13.50
C THR A 141 -10.31 -1.74 -14.02
N ASN A 142 -11.61 -2.01 -14.21
CA ASN A 142 -12.66 -1.03 -14.51
C ASN A 142 -12.35 -0.13 -15.71
N ASP A 143 -11.85 -0.74 -16.80
CA ASP A 143 -11.43 -0.05 -18.03
C ASP A 143 -10.27 0.96 -17.88
N GLN A 144 -9.65 1.02 -16.70
CA GLN A 144 -8.54 1.92 -16.42
C GLN A 144 -7.22 1.37 -16.96
N ASN A 145 -6.55 2.18 -17.78
CA ASN A 145 -5.28 1.80 -18.41
C ASN A 145 -4.13 1.78 -17.41
N GLY A 146 -3.22 0.82 -17.53
CA GLY A 146 -2.04 0.67 -16.66
C GLY A 146 -2.37 0.25 -15.22
N SER A 147 -3.59 -0.20 -14.95
CA SER A 147 -4.05 -0.51 -13.61
C SER A 147 -3.67 -1.92 -13.14
N PHE A 148 -3.37 -2.03 -11.85
CA PHE A 148 -2.97 -3.29 -11.22
C PHE A 148 -3.82 -3.53 -9.96
N ILE A 149 -4.55 -4.65 -9.91
CA ILE A 149 -5.45 -4.95 -8.80
C ILE A 149 -5.30 -6.38 -8.30
N ILE A 150 -5.20 -6.54 -6.97
CA ILE A 150 -5.16 -7.84 -6.30
C ILE A 150 -6.23 -7.93 -5.20
N GLY A 151 -7.01 -9.00 -5.20
CA GLY A 151 -8.03 -9.27 -4.17
C GLY A 151 -7.79 -10.56 -3.40
N ASP A 152 -8.29 -10.57 -2.16
CA ASP A 152 -8.49 -11.76 -1.34
C ASP A 152 -9.61 -12.68 -1.87
N ALA A 153 -10.10 -13.61 -1.03
CA ALA A 153 -11.14 -14.58 -1.37
C ALA A 153 -12.58 -14.03 -1.25
N THR A 154 -12.77 -12.72 -1.14
CA THR A 154 -14.11 -12.12 -1.02
C THR A 154 -14.91 -12.27 -2.32
N ILE A 155 -16.13 -12.83 -2.24
CA ILE A 155 -16.97 -13.15 -3.42
C ILE A 155 -18.25 -12.32 -3.58
N TRP A 156 -18.66 -11.58 -2.55
CA TRP A 156 -19.92 -10.83 -2.55
C TRP A 156 -19.77 -9.37 -2.99
N SER A 157 -18.55 -8.92 -3.29
CA SER A 157 -18.30 -7.58 -3.83
C SER A 157 -17.14 -7.58 -4.80
N THR A 158 -17.29 -6.82 -5.89
CA THR A 158 -16.21 -6.57 -6.84
C THR A 158 -15.45 -5.31 -6.43
N LEU A 159 -14.14 -5.43 -6.19
CA LEU A 159 -13.27 -4.26 -6.00
C LEU A 159 -12.85 -3.73 -7.37
N GLY A 160 -12.89 -2.40 -7.57
CA GLY A 160 -12.60 -1.78 -8.86
C GLY A 160 -11.64 -0.60 -8.76
N ASN A 161 -10.65 -0.52 -9.63
CA ASN A 161 -9.86 0.70 -9.80
C ASN A 161 -10.75 1.88 -10.22
N ASP A 162 -10.41 3.08 -9.78
CA ASP A 162 -11.13 4.33 -10.10
C ASP A 162 -10.27 5.33 -10.90
N ALA A 163 -8.99 5.04 -11.12
CA ALA A 163 -8.07 5.85 -11.91
C ALA A 163 -7.13 4.97 -12.78
N SER A 164 -6.68 5.51 -13.92
CA SER A 164 -5.60 4.93 -14.71
C SER A 164 -4.27 4.97 -13.96
N ASN A 165 -3.41 3.99 -14.21
CA ASN A 165 -2.10 3.82 -13.59
C ASN A 165 -2.16 3.67 -12.06
N GLN A 166 -3.22 3.03 -11.56
CA GLN A 166 -3.46 2.85 -10.13
C GLN A 166 -3.23 1.40 -9.71
N MET A 167 -2.54 1.24 -8.58
CA MET A 167 -2.52 -0.02 -7.84
C MET A 167 -3.62 -0.04 -6.78
N MET A 168 -4.44 -1.09 -6.73
CA MET A 168 -5.46 -1.28 -5.70
C MET A 168 -5.38 -2.69 -5.11
N MET A 169 -5.56 -2.81 -3.79
CA MET A 169 -5.55 -4.10 -3.10
C MET A 169 -6.69 -4.21 -2.09
N ARG A 170 -7.25 -5.41 -1.94
CA ARG A 170 -8.17 -5.76 -0.83
C ARG A 170 -7.72 -7.05 -0.17
N PHE A 171 -7.36 -6.96 1.11
CA PHE A 171 -7.15 -8.10 1.99
C PHE A 171 -7.86 -7.86 3.31
N GLN A 172 -9.03 -8.47 3.49
CA GLN A 172 -9.86 -8.31 4.69
C GLN A 172 -9.11 -8.71 5.98
N GLY A 173 -8.21 -9.69 5.89
CA GLY A 173 -7.35 -10.11 7.01
C GLY A 173 -6.21 -9.13 7.36
N GLY A 174 -6.04 -8.06 6.60
CA GLY A 174 -4.96 -7.08 6.77
C GLY A 174 -3.75 -7.34 5.88
N TYR A 175 -2.69 -6.55 6.10
CA TYR A 175 -1.46 -6.52 5.30
C TYR A 175 -0.25 -6.72 6.21
N LYS A 176 0.76 -7.44 5.72
CA LYS A 176 2.07 -7.54 6.36
C LYS A 176 3.16 -7.46 5.31
N LEU A 177 4.15 -6.61 5.54
CA LEU A 177 5.30 -6.43 4.66
C LEU A 177 6.57 -6.62 5.49
N PHE A 178 7.25 -7.74 5.26
CA PHE A 178 8.49 -8.09 5.95
C PHE A 178 9.69 -7.78 5.07
N THR A 179 10.75 -7.26 5.68
CA THR A 179 11.99 -6.88 4.99
C THR A 179 13.17 -7.78 5.37
N ASN A 180 12.91 -8.84 6.12
CA ASN A 180 13.90 -9.86 6.48
C ASN A 180 13.32 -11.27 6.38
N SER A 181 14.20 -12.26 6.17
CA SER A 181 13.80 -13.67 5.97
C SER A 181 13.06 -14.28 7.16
N ASN A 182 13.33 -13.81 8.38
CA ASN A 182 12.73 -14.32 9.60
C ASN A 182 11.38 -13.68 9.93
N ALA A 183 10.88 -12.75 9.10
CA ALA A 183 9.61 -12.05 9.31
C ALA A 183 9.51 -11.34 10.68
N THR A 184 10.63 -10.82 11.18
CA THR A 184 10.69 -10.09 12.46
C THR A 184 10.71 -8.58 12.29
N ILE A 185 11.12 -8.07 11.12
CA ILE A 185 11.25 -6.66 10.79
C ILE A 185 10.29 -6.32 9.65
N GLY A 186 9.50 -5.25 9.81
CA GLY A 186 8.51 -4.86 8.82
C GLY A 186 7.39 -3.99 9.38
N VAL A 187 6.32 -3.89 8.59
CA VAL A 187 5.09 -3.16 8.93
C VAL A 187 3.86 -4.03 8.75
N SER A 188 2.78 -3.73 9.47
CA SER A 188 1.48 -4.39 9.31
C SER A 188 0.31 -3.42 9.36
N LEU A 189 -0.75 -3.70 8.61
CA LEU A 189 -2.05 -3.06 8.74
C LEU A 189 -3.04 -4.14 9.18
N SER A 190 -3.55 -4.04 10.41
CA SER A 190 -4.48 -5.04 10.96
C SER A 190 -5.81 -5.06 10.21
N SER A 191 -6.53 -6.18 10.28
CA SER A 191 -7.91 -6.29 9.78
C SER A 191 -8.78 -5.15 10.31
N GLY A 192 -9.45 -4.43 9.41
CA GLY A 192 -10.27 -3.26 9.78
C GLY A 192 -9.48 -2.02 10.23
N GLY A 193 -8.15 -2.07 10.23
CA GLY A 193 -7.29 -0.93 10.55
C GLY A 193 -7.23 0.10 9.42
N ASN A 194 -6.90 1.34 9.76
CA ASN A 194 -6.75 2.46 8.82
C ASN A 194 -5.35 3.10 8.83
N ALA A 195 -4.39 2.55 9.58
CA ALA A 195 -3.02 3.05 9.69
C ALA A 195 -2.01 1.92 9.85
N TRP A 196 -0.82 2.10 9.28
CA TRP A 196 0.29 1.15 9.40
C TRP A 196 0.83 1.10 10.83
N GLN A 197 1.22 -0.11 11.25
CA GLN A 197 1.88 -0.39 12.51
C GLN A 197 3.30 -0.84 12.21
N THR A 198 4.29 -0.14 12.74
CA THR A 198 5.68 -0.59 12.72
C THR A 198 5.84 -1.72 13.74
N LEU A 199 6.42 -2.85 13.32
CA LEU A 199 6.71 -3.96 14.23
C LEU A 199 7.79 -3.51 15.24
N SER A 200 7.42 -3.38 16.52
CA SER A 200 8.20 -2.65 17.52
C SER A 200 8.29 -3.37 18.88
N ASP A 201 8.26 -4.70 18.87
CA ASP A 201 8.33 -5.56 20.06
C ASP A 201 9.73 -5.50 20.72
N SER A 202 9.81 -5.39 22.04
CA SER A 202 11.09 -5.33 22.78
C SER A 202 11.89 -6.61 22.69
N THR A 203 11.23 -7.77 22.58
CA THR A 203 11.89 -9.08 22.40
C THR A 203 12.59 -9.21 21.04
N ARG A 204 12.34 -8.26 20.12
CA ARG A 204 12.97 -8.17 18.79
C ARG A 204 14.02 -7.07 18.71
N LYS A 205 14.34 -6.42 19.84
CA LYS A 205 15.28 -5.31 19.93
C LYS A 205 16.38 -5.63 20.92
N GLU A 206 17.55 -5.09 20.66
CA GLU A 206 18.75 -5.26 21.47
C GLU A 206 19.62 -4.00 21.39
N ASN A 207 20.70 -3.95 22.17
CA ASN A 207 21.66 -2.84 22.20
C ASN A 207 21.03 -1.48 22.57
N PHE A 208 20.27 -1.46 23.66
CA PHE A 208 19.60 -0.24 24.13
C PHE A 208 20.59 0.78 24.69
N LEU A 209 20.63 1.98 24.09
CA LEU A 209 21.31 3.15 24.62
C LEU A 209 20.31 4.19 25.11
N ALA A 210 20.63 4.83 26.24
CA ALA A 210 19.82 5.92 26.77
C ALA A 210 20.03 7.20 25.95
N ALA A 211 18.94 7.89 25.60
CA ALA A 211 19.03 9.16 24.87
C ALA A 211 19.27 10.35 25.83
N ASP A 212 20.23 11.21 25.48
CA ASP A 212 20.37 12.52 26.12
C ASP A 212 19.36 13.52 25.53
N GLY A 213 18.22 13.65 26.22
CA GLY A 213 17.16 14.56 25.84
C GLY A 213 17.60 16.03 25.70
N SER A 214 18.60 16.48 26.46
CA SER A 214 19.09 17.87 26.37
C SER A 214 19.80 18.11 25.04
N SER A 215 20.64 17.16 24.62
CA SER A 215 21.28 17.17 23.29
C SER A 215 20.25 17.13 22.17
N PHE A 216 19.19 16.31 22.30
CA PHE A 216 18.11 16.25 21.30
C PHE A 216 17.40 17.60 21.14
N LEU A 217 17.02 18.25 22.25
CA LEU A 217 16.40 19.59 22.20
C LEU A 217 17.32 20.63 21.54
N GLN A 218 18.63 20.59 21.83
CA GLN A 218 19.59 21.51 21.21
C GLN A 218 19.73 21.29 19.71
N LYS A 219 19.74 20.02 19.27
CA LYS A 219 19.79 19.65 17.85
C LYS A 219 18.53 20.12 17.12
N ILE A 220 17.35 19.84 17.66
CA ILE A 220 16.06 20.29 17.08
C ILE A 220 16.00 21.81 17.00
N ALA A 221 16.43 22.53 18.05
CA ALA A 221 16.40 24.00 18.06
C ALA A 221 17.26 24.65 16.96
N ARG A 222 18.23 23.92 16.39
CA ARG A 222 19.10 24.39 15.31
C ARG A 222 18.65 23.91 13.92
N MET A 223 17.64 23.04 13.84
CA MET A 223 17.14 22.52 12.57
C MET A 223 16.38 23.59 11.81
N ARG A 224 16.52 23.59 10.47
CA ARG A 224 15.72 24.44 9.61
C ARG A 224 14.38 23.75 9.35
N LEU A 225 13.39 24.12 10.15
CA LEU A 225 12.02 23.67 9.98
C LEU A 225 11.24 24.68 9.13
N GLY A 226 10.51 24.18 8.14
CA GLY A 226 9.72 25.02 7.25
C GLY A 226 8.76 24.19 6.40
N SER A 227 8.10 24.85 5.46
CA SER A 227 7.25 24.17 4.49
C SER A 227 7.91 24.07 3.11
N TRP A 228 7.60 22.99 2.40
CA TRP A 228 8.16 22.67 1.09
C TRP A 228 7.14 21.90 0.23
N ASN A 229 7.43 21.76 -1.05
CA ASN A 229 6.72 20.87 -1.98
C ASN A 229 7.75 20.13 -2.83
N TYR A 230 7.40 18.95 -3.34
CA TYR A 230 8.30 18.24 -4.25
C TYR A 230 8.44 19.00 -5.57
N LYS A 231 9.61 18.86 -6.22
CA LYS A 231 9.79 19.36 -7.59
C LYS A 231 8.78 18.65 -8.51
N GLY A 232 7.97 19.43 -9.24
CA GLY A 232 6.91 18.93 -10.10
C GLY A 232 5.53 18.84 -9.46
N GLN A 233 5.38 19.06 -8.15
CA GLN A 233 4.06 19.20 -7.53
C GLN A 233 3.44 20.57 -7.85
N ASP A 234 2.11 20.61 -8.00
CA ASP A 234 1.38 21.87 -8.01
C ASP A 234 1.51 22.55 -6.63
N ALA A 235 2.22 23.67 -6.61
CA ALA A 235 2.49 24.44 -5.40
C ALA A 235 1.22 25.03 -4.74
N LYS A 236 0.10 25.11 -5.47
CA LYS A 236 -1.19 25.56 -4.93
C LYS A 236 -1.96 24.44 -4.24
N GLN A 237 -1.71 23.18 -4.60
CA GLN A 237 -2.43 22.03 -4.06
C GLN A 237 -1.65 21.29 -2.98
N TYR A 238 -0.31 21.29 -3.07
CA TYR A 238 0.53 20.45 -2.22
C TYR A 238 1.56 21.26 -1.44
N ARG A 239 1.52 21.13 -0.11
CA ARG A 239 2.51 21.67 0.83
C ARG A 239 2.73 20.67 1.96
N HIS A 240 3.98 20.54 2.36
CA HIS A 240 4.44 19.67 3.44
C HIS A 240 5.21 20.49 4.46
N TYR A 241 5.23 20.06 5.72
CA TYR A 241 6.06 20.63 6.78
C TYR A 241 7.06 19.58 7.25
N GLY A 242 8.28 20.00 7.58
CA GLY A 242 9.26 19.12 8.20
C GLY A 242 10.70 19.50 7.84
N PRO A 243 11.69 18.81 8.47
CA PRO A 243 13.09 18.99 8.15
C PRO A 243 13.44 18.39 6.77
N MET A 244 14.63 18.74 6.27
CA MET A 244 15.26 18.02 5.16
C MET A 244 15.97 16.77 5.68
N ALA A 245 15.98 15.68 4.90
CA ALA A 245 16.58 14.41 5.31
C ALA A 245 18.06 14.53 5.71
N GLN A 246 18.84 15.32 4.96
CA GLN A 246 20.27 15.54 5.25
C GLN A 246 20.49 16.20 6.61
N GLU A 247 19.66 17.18 6.98
CA GLU A 247 19.76 17.86 8.27
C GLU A 247 19.34 16.93 9.42
N PHE A 248 18.28 16.13 9.20
CA PHE A 248 17.83 15.14 10.17
C PHE A 248 18.89 14.06 10.42
N PHE A 249 19.46 13.51 9.35
CA PHE A 249 20.53 12.53 9.40
C PHE A 249 21.82 13.10 10.02
N ALA A 250 22.22 14.32 9.69
CA ALA A 250 23.38 14.95 10.32
C ALA A 250 23.20 15.13 11.84
N ALA A 251 21.98 15.34 12.32
CA ALA A 251 21.69 15.52 13.74
C ALA A 251 21.51 14.20 14.51
N PHE A 252 20.80 13.23 13.94
CA PHE A 252 20.33 12.02 14.62
C PHE A 252 20.78 10.71 13.98
N GLY A 253 21.49 10.77 12.85
CA GLY A 253 21.86 9.62 12.06
C GLY A 253 23.05 8.82 12.57
N HIS A 254 23.60 9.20 13.73
CA HIS A 254 24.75 8.54 14.34
C HIS A 254 24.65 8.52 15.87
N ASP A 255 25.00 7.39 16.47
CA ASP A 255 25.21 7.21 17.91
C ASP A 255 26.50 6.42 18.17
N GLU A 256 26.67 5.89 19.38
CA GLU A 256 27.87 5.11 19.76
C GLU A 256 27.94 3.74 19.07
N LEU A 257 26.81 3.18 18.63
CA LEU A 257 26.72 1.85 18.02
C LEU A 257 26.81 1.90 16.49
N GLY A 258 26.39 3.00 15.88
CA GLY A 258 26.58 3.18 14.45
C GLY A 258 25.66 4.20 13.80
N VAL A 259 25.13 3.80 12.65
CA VAL A 259 24.36 4.67 11.75
C VAL A 259 22.87 4.39 11.90
N ILE A 260 22.08 5.45 11.98
CA ILE A 260 20.63 5.43 12.10
C ILE A 260 20.05 6.11 10.85
N GLY A 261 19.32 5.38 10.01
CA GLY A 261 18.75 5.93 8.78
C GLY A 261 19.80 6.31 7.72
N GLU A 262 19.48 7.32 6.91
CA GLU A 262 20.30 7.77 5.77
C GLU A 262 19.97 9.22 5.35
N ASP A 263 20.69 9.78 4.38
CA ASP A 263 20.69 11.23 4.08
C ASP A 263 19.62 11.71 3.07
N LYS A 264 18.79 10.83 2.50
CA LYS A 264 17.79 11.13 1.45
C LYS A 264 16.36 10.76 1.82
N SER A 265 16.14 10.10 2.95
CA SER A 265 14.82 9.82 3.50
C SER A 265 14.82 9.92 5.02
N ILE A 266 13.63 10.01 5.58
CA ILE A 266 13.42 10.02 7.02
C ILE A 266 12.55 8.83 7.35
N ASN A 267 13.07 7.92 8.16
CA ASN A 267 12.28 6.80 8.68
C ASN A 267 11.24 7.34 9.66
N GLN A 268 9.96 7.00 9.45
CA GLN A 268 8.87 7.51 10.28
C GLN A 268 8.98 7.07 11.76
N ALA A 269 9.39 5.83 12.03
CA ALA A 269 9.53 5.34 13.40
C ALA A 269 10.68 6.05 14.14
N ASP A 270 11.78 6.31 13.45
CA ASP A 270 12.90 7.07 14.01
C ASP A 270 12.51 8.53 14.26
N PHE A 271 11.77 9.13 13.32
CA PHE A 271 11.24 10.49 13.46
C PHE A 271 10.32 10.62 14.69
N ASP A 272 9.38 9.68 14.86
CA ASP A 272 8.49 9.64 16.01
C ASP A 272 9.26 9.38 17.32
N GLY A 273 10.29 8.53 17.29
CA GLY A 273 11.19 8.28 18.42
C GLY A 273 11.94 9.52 18.88
N VAL A 274 12.53 10.27 17.94
CA VAL A 274 13.19 11.56 18.21
C VAL A 274 12.22 12.55 18.85
N ASN A 275 11.00 12.65 18.32
CA ASN A 275 9.97 13.54 18.86
C ASN A 275 9.58 13.16 20.30
N LEU A 276 9.40 11.86 20.60
CA LEU A 276 9.07 11.41 21.95
C LEU A 276 10.20 11.69 22.95
N ILE A 277 11.46 11.49 22.55
CA ILE A 277 12.63 11.84 23.37
C ILE A 277 12.64 13.35 23.66
N ALA A 278 12.42 14.17 22.64
CA ALA A 278 12.37 15.62 22.79
C ALA A 278 11.20 16.08 23.68
N ILE A 279 10.02 15.49 23.55
CA ILE A 279 8.86 15.77 24.40
C ILE A 279 9.18 15.44 25.86
N GLN A 280 9.76 14.26 26.13
CA GLN A 280 10.15 13.89 27.49
C GLN A 280 11.18 14.87 28.08
N ALA A 281 12.16 15.29 27.27
CA ALA A 281 13.15 16.28 27.68
C ALA A 281 12.52 17.65 27.98
N LEU A 282 11.53 18.06 27.17
CA LEU A 282 10.81 19.31 27.35
C LEU A 282 9.99 19.30 28.64
N ILE A 283 9.28 18.20 28.92
CA ILE A 283 8.53 18.02 30.18
C ILE A 283 9.45 18.21 31.38
N LYS A 284 10.59 17.50 31.42
CA LYS A 284 11.58 17.64 32.50
C LYS A 284 12.08 19.07 32.67
N LYS A 285 12.28 19.79 31.58
CA LYS A 285 12.71 21.20 31.60
C LYS A 285 11.61 22.12 32.15
N VAL A 286 10.35 21.87 31.80
CA VAL A 286 9.20 22.63 32.32
C VAL A 286 9.05 22.41 33.81
N GLU A 287 9.05 21.16 34.28
CA GLU A 287 8.95 20.83 35.71
C GLU A 287 10.05 21.49 36.53
N LYS A 288 11.29 21.49 36.01
CA LYS A 288 12.40 22.18 36.66
C LYS A 288 12.18 23.69 36.74
N LEU A 289 11.74 24.31 35.63
CA LEU A 289 11.47 25.75 35.60
C LEU A 289 10.33 26.13 36.54
N GLU A 290 9.31 25.29 36.70
CA GLU A 290 8.22 25.50 37.66
C GLU A 290 8.73 25.45 39.10
N ALA A 291 9.53 24.43 39.44
CA ALA A 291 10.15 24.31 40.76
C ALA A 291 11.07 25.51 41.09
N ASP A 292 11.91 25.91 40.14
CA ASP A 292 12.78 27.08 40.29
C ASP A 292 11.94 28.36 40.50
N ASN A 293 10.81 28.50 39.79
CA ASN A 293 9.90 29.64 39.95
C ASN A 293 9.21 29.66 41.32
N GLU A 294 8.76 28.51 41.82
CA GLU A 294 8.19 28.37 43.15
C GLU A 294 9.20 28.74 44.24
N GLN A 295 10.43 28.25 44.11
CA GLN A 295 11.52 28.60 45.02
C GLN A 295 11.77 30.11 45.00
N LEU A 296 11.92 30.71 43.82
CA LEU A 296 12.14 32.16 43.69
C LEU A 296 10.97 32.98 44.27
N ARG A 297 9.72 32.52 44.12
CA ARG A 297 8.55 33.15 44.74
C ARG A 297 8.57 33.06 46.26
N ALA A 298 8.99 31.93 46.81
CA ALA A 298 9.15 31.75 48.25
C ALA A 298 10.26 32.66 48.80
N GLU A 299 11.42 32.70 48.15
CA GLU A 299 12.54 33.59 48.50
C GLU A 299 12.14 35.08 48.45
N LEU A 300 11.43 35.50 47.40
CA LEU A 300 10.89 36.86 47.28
C LEU A 300 9.90 37.20 48.40
N LYS A 301 9.08 36.25 48.85
CA LYS A 301 8.15 36.45 49.95
C LYS A 301 8.89 36.64 51.27
N THR A 302 9.89 35.80 51.55
CA THR A 302 10.73 35.91 52.76
C THR A 302 11.51 37.23 52.76
N SER A 303 12.18 37.58 51.66
CA SER A 303 12.94 38.84 51.56
C SER A 303 12.06 40.07 51.75
N ARG A 304 10.81 40.06 51.26
CA ARG A 304 9.84 41.15 51.52
C ARG A 304 9.37 41.22 52.97
N GLN A 305 9.33 40.09 53.69
CA GLN A 305 9.00 40.07 55.11
C GLN A 305 10.18 40.53 55.98
N ASP A 306 11.41 40.24 55.57
CA ASP A 306 12.64 40.64 56.26
C ASP A 306 13.05 42.10 55.99
N GLN A 307 12.48 42.74 54.95
CA GLN A 307 12.62 44.18 54.77
C GLN A 307 11.84 44.89 55.89
N PRO A 308 12.50 45.67 56.76
CA PRO A 308 11.78 46.48 57.74
C PRO A 308 10.80 47.37 56.99
N SER A 309 9.55 47.42 57.45
CA SER A 309 8.52 48.21 56.78
C SER A 309 9.05 49.63 56.53
N THR A 310 8.66 50.27 55.43
CA THR A 310 9.04 51.68 55.17
C THR A 310 8.73 52.58 56.37
N GLN A 311 7.74 52.22 57.19
CA GLN A 311 7.45 52.87 58.47
C GLN A 311 8.49 52.58 59.58
N GLU A 312 9.01 51.36 59.70
CA GLU A 312 10.09 51.05 60.64
C GLU A 312 11.43 51.68 60.25
N LEU A 313 11.75 51.71 58.96
CA LEU A 313 12.90 52.44 58.44
C LEU A 313 12.74 53.94 58.72
N ALA A 314 11.57 54.53 58.44
CA ALA A 314 11.29 55.93 58.75
C ALA A 314 11.41 56.23 60.25
N LYS A 315 10.94 55.34 61.13
CA LYS A 315 11.11 55.47 62.58
C LYS A 315 12.56 55.38 63.02
N LYS A 316 13.36 54.47 62.44
CA LYS A 316 14.79 54.35 62.73
C LYS A 316 15.57 55.58 62.24
N VAL A 317 15.25 56.08 61.05
CA VAL A 317 15.84 57.32 60.50
C VAL A 317 15.49 58.52 61.39
N ALA A 318 14.21 58.71 61.73
CA ALA A 318 13.80 59.79 62.63
C ALA A 318 14.47 59.71 64.02
N ARG A 319 14.66 58.49 64.56
CA ARG A 319 15.37 58.27 65.82
C ARG A 319 16.87 58.56 65.70
N LEU A 320 17.50 58.23 64.58
CA LEU A 320 18.89 58.56 64.29
C LEU A 320 19.09 60.07 64.12
N GLU A 321 18.19 60.75 63.40
CA GLU A 321 18.18 62.21 63.25
C GLU A 321 18.05 62.91 64.61
N ALA A 322 17.19 62.40 65.50
CA ALA A 322 17.06 62.93 66.87
C ALA A 322 18.31 62.70 67.73
N LEU A 323 18.99 61.56 67.59
CA LEU A 323 20.24 61.29 68.32
C LEU A 323 21.40 62.16 67.81
N LEU A 324 21.51 62.35 66.50
CA LEU A 324 22.50 63.23 65.86
C LEU A 324 22.31 64.69 66.28
N SER A 325 21.07 65.20 66.32
CA SER A 325 20.81 66.56 66.79
C SER A 325 21.15 66.74 68.28
N THR A 326 20.93 65.70 69.09
CA THR A 326 21.30 65.69 70.51
C THR A 326 22.83 65.67 70.69
N GLN A 327 23.56 64.88 69.90
CA GLN A 327 25.04 64.89 69.91
C GLN A 327 25.64 66.20 69.40
N ALA A 328 25.08 66.78 68.35
CA ALA A 328 25.50 68.08 67.83
C ALA A 328 25.32 69.18 68.90
N ASN A 329 24.21 69.13 69.65
CA ASN A 329 23.99 70.02 70.78
C ASN A 329 25.01 69.79 71.90
N ILE A 330 25.29 68.54 72.31
CA ILE A 330 26.28 68.23 73.35
C ILE A 330 27.71 68.67 72.96
N ALA A 331 28.10 68.48 71.69
CA ALA A 331 29.38 68.94 71.17
C ALA A 331 29.51 70.47 71.13
N SER A 332 28.40 71.18 70.91
CA SER A 332 28.36 72.65 71.00
C SER A 332 28.46 73.19 72.43
N THR A 333 28.06 72.40 73.43
CA THR A 333 28.17 72.76 74.85
C THR A 333 29.54 72.42 75.44
N SER A 334 30.28 71.43 74.90
CA SER A 334 31.61 71.04 75.39
C SER A 334 32.78 71.82 74.78
N LEU A 335 32.50 72.75 73.85
CA LEU A 335 33.48 73.61 73.17
C LEU A 335 33.48 75.06 73.66
N LYS A 336 32.82 75.36 74.78
CA LYS A 336 32.99 76.64 75.48
C LYS A 336 34.11 76.50 76.53
N PRO A 337 35.22 77.25 76.40
CA PRO A 337 36.32 77.25 77.36
C PRO A 337 35.92 77.84 78.72
#